data_AF-A0A349GZJ2-F1
#
_entry.id   AF-A0A349GZJ2-F1
#
_cell.length_a   1.000
_cell.length_b   1.000
_cell.length_c   1.000
_cell.angle_alpha   90.00
_cell.angle_beta   90.00
_cell.angle_gamma   90.00
#
_symmetry.space_group_name_H-M   'P 1'
#
loop_
_entity.id
_entity.type
_entity.pdbx_description
1 polymer ?
#
loop_
_entity_poly.entity_id
_entity_poly.type
_entity_poly.pdbx_seq_one_letter_code
_entity_poly.pdbx_strand_id
1 'polypeptide(L)'
;MVFLLSQCHVFEVLGSALSTASDVVKTEWRRLSRPQEERFIALVSRRNDIQQDLAVLARLLDEKMTDKKMIDAAFLTNFGIKADESYRFDGNTRSVYRILVPPQEVLHRSLTQEQTRNFLRYAEVRKRIQVAIDGINVLNGQKKKQWDKVSDEMLDEFGIYPDSNYHFEKKTRVIYKLEQKGSE
;
A
#
# COMPACT_ATOMS: atom_id res chain seq x y z
N MET A 1 31.37 -29.11 14.06
CA MET A 1 31.78 -28.76 12.68
C MET A 1 30.93 -27.56 12.27
N VAL A 2 31.50 -26.35 12.33
CA VAL A 2 30.79 -25.08 12.09
C VAL A 2 30.92 -24.75 10.61
N PHE A 3 29.80 -24.68 9.88
CA PHE A 3 29.79 -24.10 8.54
C PHE A 3 29.35 -22.64 8.63
N LEU A 4 30.32 -21.74 8.46
CA LEU A 4 30.12 -20.36 8.08
C LEU A 4 29.74 -20.31 6.60
N LEU A 5 28.51 -19.90 6.29
CA LEU A 5 28.16 -19.44 4.94
C LEU A 5 27.73 -17.98 5.00
N SER A 6 28.70 -17.15 4.63
CA SER A 6 28.56 -15.76 4.25
C SER A 6 27.54 -15.65 3.11
N GLN A 7 26.36 -15.09 3.39
CA GLN A 7 25.40 -14.74 2.35
C GLN A 7 25.66 -13.30 1.89
N CYS A 8 26.25 -13.18 0.70
CA CYS A 8 26.21 -11.95 -0.09
C CYS A 8 24.75 -11.66 -0.45
N HIS A 9 24.16 -10.60 0.11
CA HIS A 9 22.92 -10.04 -0.42
C HIS A 9 23.25 -9.24 -1.68
N VAL A 10 23.08 -9.89 -2.83
CA VAL A 10 22.95 -9.21 -4.12
C VAL A 10 21.58 -8.53 -4.11
N PHE A 11 21.55 -7.21 -3.96
CA PHE A 11 20.32 -6.43 -4.14
C PHE A 11 20.05 -6.29 -5.63
N GLU A 12 19.35 -7.27 -6.20
CA GLU A 12 18.63 -7.13 -7.46
C GLU A 12 17.22 -6.65 -7.15
N VAL A 13 16.98 -5.34 -7.25
CA VAL A 13 15.62 -4.80 -7.31
C VAL A 13 15.15 -4.98 -8.76
N LEU A 14 14.72 -6.20 -9.09
CA LEU A 14 14.10 -6.49 -10.38
C LEU A 14 12.63 -6.07 -10.32
N GLY A 15 12.33 -4.92 -10.91
CA GLY A 15 10.98 -4.58 -11.35
C GLY A 15 10.50 -5.61 -12.35
N SER A 16 9.31 -6.16 -12.11
CA SER A 16 8.67 -7.25 -12.85
C SER A 16 8.53 -7.01 -14.36
N ALA A 17 9.17 -7.87 -15.18
CA ALA A 17 8.56 -8.66 -16.27
C ALA A 17 9.68 -9.33 -17.10
N LEU A 18 9.54 -10.64 -17.32
CA LEU A 18 10.41 -11.42 -18.21
C LEU A 18 10.38 -10.85 -19.64
N SER A 19 11.54 -10.41 -20.13
CA SER A 19 11.85 -10.33 -21.56
C SER A 19 13.28 -10.84 -21.75
N THR A 20 13.39 -11.80 -22.67
CA THR A 20 14.61 -12.40 -23.21
C THR A 20 15.74 -11.41 -23.41
N ALA A 21 16.94 -11.76 -22.92
CA ALA A 21 18.26 -11.19 -23.21
C ALA A 21 18.25 -9.91 -24.07
N SER A 22 17.88 -8.79 -23.46
CA SER A 22 18.00 -7.46 -24.04
C SER A 22 19.27 -6.83 -23.47
N ASP A 23 20.16 -6.34 -24.35
CA ASP A 23 21.43 -5.69 -24.01
C ASP A 23 21.21 -4.54 -23.01
N VAL A 24 21.39 -4.81 -21.71
CA VAL A 24 21.41 -3.77 -20.68
C VAL A 24 22.78 -3.12 -20.72
N VAL A 25 22.84 -1.88 -21.17
CA VAL A 25 24.08 -1.10 -21.17
C VAL A 25 24.32 -0.59 -19.75
N LYS A 26 25.49 -0.92 -19.20
CA LYS A 26 25.96 -0.40 -17.91
C LYS A 26 26.90 0.77 -18.16
N THR A 27 26.47 1.97 -17.79
CA THR A 27 27.31 3.17 -17.88
C THR A 27 27.74 3.56 -16.47
N GLU A 28 29.05 3.74 -16.23
CA GLU A 28 29.53 4.26 -14.94
C GLU A 28 28.91 5.64 -14.72
N TRP A 29 28.08 5.74 -13.69
CA TRP A 29 27.40 6.99 -13.34
C TRP A 29 28.26 7.75 -12.34
N ARG A 30 28.66 7.08 -11.25
CA ARG A 30 29.37 7.73 -10.16
C ARG A 30 30.19 6.76 -9.33
N ARG A 31 31.41 7.17 -8.97
CA ARG A 31 32.25 6.48 -7.98
C ARG A 31 32.11 7.14 -6.62
N LEU A 32 31.96 6.33 -5.58
CA LEU A 32 31.73 6.77 -4.20
C LEU A 32 32.99 6.67 -3.35
N SER A 33 33.19 7.67 -2.48
CA SER A 33 34.08 7.54 -1.32
C SER A 33 33.49 6.57 -0.29
N ARG A 34 34.28 6.09 0.68
CA ARG A 34 33.77 5.17 1.72
C ARG A 34 32.60 5.76 2.53
N PRO A 35 32.63 7.02 3.00
CA PRO A 35 31.49 7.61 3.70
C PRO A 35 30.24 7.70 2.82
N GLN A 36 30.42 8.01 1.53
CA GLN A 36 29.32 8.05 0.56
C GLN A 36 28.74 6.66 0.28
N GLU A 37 29.57 5.60 0.24
CA GLU A 37 29.11 4.22 0.11
C GLU A 37 28.20 3.82 1.28
N GLU A 38 28.62 4.06 2.52
CA GLU A 38 27.83 3.72 3.70
C GLU A 38 26.49 4.45 3.71
N ARG A 39 26.52 5.76 3.41
CA ARG A 39 25.32 6.59 3.28
C ARG A 39 24.40 6.09 2.17
N PHE A 40 24.96 5.76 1.02
CA PHE A 40 24.22 5.23 -0.13
C PHE A 40 23.51 3.92 0.21
N ILE A 41 24.23 2.95 0.78
CA ILE A 41 23.67 1.66 1.18
C ILE A 41 22.53 1.85 2.18
N ALA A 42 22.68 2.76 3.15
CA ALA A 42 21.64 3.05 4.13
C ALA A 42 20.36 3.61 3.48
N LEU A 43 20.51 4.53 2.51
CA LEU A 43 19.36 5.08 1.77
C LEU A 43 18.68 4.05 0.89
N VAL A 44 19.45 3.22 0.17
CA VAL A 44 18.90 2.12 -0.65
C VAL A 44 18.14 1.13 0.21
N SER A 45 18.71 0.70 1.34
CA SER A 45 18.03 -0.20 2.28
C SER A 45 16.72 0.41 2.77
N ARG A 46 16.76 1.66 3.27
CA ARG A 46 15.57 2.36 3.76
C ARG A 46 14.50 2.51 2.69
N ARG A 47 14.90 2.81 1.45
CA ARG A 47 14.00 2.89 0.31
C ARG A 47 13.31 1.56 0.04
N ASN A 48 14.07 0.47 0.03
CA ASN A 48 13.53 -0.89 -0.16
C ASN A 48 12.55 -1.27 0.96
N ASP A 49 12.87 -0.96 2.21
CA ASP A 49 11.99 -1.22 3.36
C ASP A 49 10.66 -0.45 3.21
N ILE A 50 10.71 0.84 2.83
CA ILE A 50 9.51 1.64 2.58
C ILE A 50 8.70 1.05 1.40
N GLN A 51 9.35 0.58 0.34
CA GLN A 51 8.67 -0.07 -0.78
C GLN A 51 7.92 -1.32 -0.35
N GLN A 52 8.55 -2.16 0.48
CA GLN A 52 7.94 -3.36 1.03
C GLN A 52 6.74 -3.01 1.92
N ASP A 53 6.88 -2.01 2.79
CA ASP A 53 5.80 -1.52 3.63
C ASP A 53 4.61 -1.02 2.79
N LEU A 54 4.87 -0.23 1.74
CA LEU A 54 3.83 0.24 0.82
C LEU A 54 3.12 -0.92 0.12
N ALA A 55 3.86 -1.95 -0.30
CA ALA A 55 3.29 -3.14 -0.90
C ALA A 55 2.40 -3.94 0.08
N VAL A 56 2.81 -4.06 1.34
CA VAL A 56 2.01 -4.69 2.40
C VAL A 56 0.75 -3.88 2.66
N LEU A 57 0.85 -2.55 2.81
CA LEU A 57 -0.31 -1.68 3.00
C LEU A 57 -1.30 -1.75 1.84
N ALA A 58 -0.81 -1.84 0.59
CA ALA A 58 -1.66 -2.03 -0.58
C ALA A 58 -2.45 -3.35 -0.52
N ARG A 59 -1.80 -4.46 -0.13
CA ARG A 59 -2.47 -5.76 0.05
C ARG A 59 -3.51 -5.72 1.17
N LEU A 60 -3.18 -5.12 2.30
CA LEU A 60 -4.12 -4.95 3.42
C LEU A 60 -5.33 -4.09 3.04
N LEU A 61 -5.10 -3.03 2.25
CA LEU A 61 -6.18 -2.20 1.74
C LEU A 61 -7.12 -3.00 0.83
N ASP A 62 -6.58 -3.79 -0.08
CA ASP A 62 -7.36 -4.64 -0.99
C ASP A 62 -8.18 -5.70 -0.22
N GLU A 63 -7.58 -6.33 0.79
CA GLU A 63 -8.28 -7.25 1.69
C GLU A 63 -9.46 -6.55 2.38
N LYS A 64 -9.24 -5.38 2.99
CA LYS A 64 -10.32 -4.66 3.69
C LYS A 64 -11.37 -4.10 2.74
N MET A 65 -11.01 -3.73 1.52
CA MET A 65 -11.98 -3.35 0.49
C MET A 65 -12.82 -4.54 0.04
N THR A 66 -12.25 -5.75 0.02
CA THR A 66 -12.99 -7.00 -0.23
C THR A 66 -13.95 -7.30 0.93
N ASP A 67 -13.48 -7.21 2.18
CA ASP A 67 -14.33 -7.34 3.37
C ASP A 67 -15.50 -6.34 3.35
N LYS A 68 -15.21 -5.09 2.94
CA LYS A 68 -16.22 -4.03 2.80
C LYS A 68 -17.28 -4.40 1.76
N LYS A 69 -16.87 -4.92 0.59
CA LYS A 69 -17.82 -5.38 -0.44
C LYS A 69 -18.70 -6.52 0.08
N MET A 70 -18.12 -7.47 0.82
CA MET A 70 -18.87 -8.58 1.40
C MET A 70 -19.88 -8.12 2.44
N ILE A 71 -19.50 -7.21 3.35
CA ILE A 71 -20.42 -6.69 4.36
C ILE A 71 -21.52 -5.81 3.74
N ASP A 72 -21.20 -5.00 2.74
CA ASP A 72 -22.17 -4.16 2.03
C ASP A 72 -23.18 -5.04 1.26
N ALA A 73 -22.72 -6.13 0.62
CA ALA A 73 -23.61 -7.11 -0.02
C ALA A 73 -24.54 -7.79 1.01
N ALA A 74 -24.01 -8.14 2.19
CA ALA A 74 -24.83 -8.69 3.26
C ALA A 74 -25.87 -7.68 3.79
N PHE A 75 -25.51 -6.39 3.85
CA PHE A 75 -26.45 -5.32 4.21
C PHE A 75 -27.58 -5.17 3.19
N LEU A 76 -27.25 -5.22 1.91
CA LEU A 76 -28.23 -5.15 0.84
C LEU A 76 -29.18 -6.36 0.88
N THR A 77 -28.65 -7.57 0.96
CA THR A 77 -29.46 -8.80 0.94
C THR A 77 -30.35 -8.92 2.18
N ASN A 78 -29.83 -8.63 3.37
CA ASN A 78 -30.58 -8.86 4.62
C ASN A 78 -31.48 -7.68 5.02
N PHE A 79 -31.07 -6.45 4.68
CA PHE A 79 -31.74 -5.23 5.15
C PHE A 79 -32.17 -4.29 4.03
N GLY A 80 -31.83 -4.56 2.77
CA GLY A 80 -32.17 -3.69 1.64
C GLY A 80 -31.41 -2.36 1.65
N ILE A 81 -30.27 -2.29 2.34
CA ILE A 81 -29.47 -1.06 2.48
C ILE A 81 -28.30 -1.12 1.51
N LYS A 82 -28.19 -0.11 0.63
CA LYS A 82 -27.08 -0.03 -0.33
C LYS A 82 -25.80 0.50 0.32
N ALA A 83 -24.68 0.25 -0.33
CA ALA A 83 -23.34 0.63 0.16
C ALA A 83 -23.16 2.16 0.32
N ASP A 84 -23.86 2.94 -0.48
CA ASP A 84 -23.84 4.40 -0.54
C ASP A 84 -25.00 5.07 0.23
N GLU A 85 -25.96 4.28 0.72
CA GLU A 85 -27.09 4.81 1.47
C GLU A 85 -26.69 5.19 2.90
N SER A 86 -27.04 6.41 3.28
CA SER A 86 -27.01 6.84 4.68
C SER A 86 -28.26 6.33 5.40
N TYR A 87 -28.07 5.80 6.60
CA TYR A 87 -29.15 5.27 7.42
C TYR A 87 -28.96 5.59 8.89
N ARG A 88 -30.08 5.62 9.64
CA ARG A 88 -30.12 5.70 11.10
C ARG A 88 -30.89 4.52 11.64
N PHE A 89 -30.41 3.94 12.73
CA PHE A 89 -31.16 2.94 13.48
C PHE A 89 -31.65 3.53 14.80
N ASP A 90 -32.95 3.40 15.05
CA ASP A 90 -33.58 3.74 16.32
C ASP A 90 -33.79 2.47 17.16
N GLY A 91 -33.05 2.36 18.27
CA GLY A 91 -33.10 1.22 19.17
C GLY A 91 -34.42 1.09 19.94
N ASN A 92 -35.15 2.19 20.15
CA ASN A 92 -36.42 2.18 20.89
C ASN A 92 -37.52 1.55 20.05
N THR A 93 -37.60 1.96 18.78
CA THR A 93 -38.61 1.48 17.83
C THR A 93 -38.12 0.31 16.96
N ARG A 94 -36.85 -0.09 17.12
CA ARG A 94 -36.15 -1.11 16.31
C ARG A 94 -36.29 -0.86 14.82
N SER A 95 -36.28 0.40 14.43
CA SER A 95 -36.56 0.83 13.06
C SER A 95 -35.32 1.44 12.42
N VAL A 96 -35.11 1.09 11.15
CA VAL A 96 -34.08 1.68 10.30
C VAL A 96 -34.75 2.74 9.43
N TYR A 97 -34.13 3.92 9.41
CA TYR A 97 -34.52 5.05 8.58
C TYR A 97 -33.45 5.29 7.54
N ARG A 98 -33.85 5.55 6.30
CA ARG A 98 -32.94 6.09 5.28
C ARG A 98 -32.89 7.61 5.42
N ILE A 99 -31.69 8.17 5.28
CA ILE A 99 -31.45 9.60 5.32
C ILE A 99 -31.31 10.08 3.88
N LEU A 100 -32.24 10.91 3.42
CA LEU A 100 -32.25 11.51 2.09
C LEU A 100 -31.60 12.90 2.10
N VAL A 101 -31.34 13.45 0.92
CA VAL A 101 -30.87 14.84 0.73
C VAL A 101 -31.93 15.59 -0.08
N PRO A 102 -32.51 16.72 0.41
CA PRO A 102 -32.26 17.38 1.71
C PRO A 102 -32.61 16.47 2.91
N PRO A 103 -32.05 16.72 4.12
CA PRO A 103 -32.11 15.79 5.25
C PRO A 103 -33.55 15.51 5.66
N GLN A 104 -34.05 14.37 5.19
CA GLN A 104 -35.34 13.81 5.53
C GLN A 104 -35.13 12.34 5.89
N GLU A 105 -35.71 11.92 7.01
CA GLU A 105 -35.70 10.53 7.43
C GLU A 105 -36.96 9.83 6.95
N VAL A 106 -36.79 8.75 6.19
CA VAL A 106 -37.90 7.92 5.74
C VAL A 106 -37.75 6.55 6.37
N LEU A 107 -38.82 6.06 7.02
CA LEU A 107 -38.85 4.72 7.57
C LEU A 107 -38.56 3.72 6.44
N HIS A 108 -37.44 3.02 6.56
CA HIS A 108 -37.04 2.01 5.60
C HIS A 108 -37.60 0.65 5.99
N ARG A 109 -37.42 0.27 7.27
CA ARG A 109 -37.91 -1.01 7.79
C ARG A 109 -37.94 -1.05 9.32
N SER A 110 -38.95 -1.70 9.88
CA SER A 110 -38.92 -2.14 11.29
C SER A 110 -38.39 -3.57 11.39
N LEU A 111 -37.50 -3.82 12.35
CA LEU A 111 -36.80 -5.08 12.52
C LEU A 111 -37.38 -5.90 13.68
N THR A 112 -37.42 -7.22 13.52
CA THR A 112 -37.64 -8.12 14.66
C THR A 112 -36.45 -8.05 15.64
N GLN A 113 -36.60 -8.62 16.83
CA GLN A 113 -35.51 -8.65 17.82
C GLN A 113 -34.27 -9.39 17.28
N GLU A 114 -34.48 -10.50 16.57
CA GLU A 114 -33.38 -11.25 15.96
C GLU A 114 -32.70 -10.45 14.84
N GLN A 115 -33.48 -9.85 13.95
CA GLN A 115 -32.97 -8.99 12.89
C GLN A 115 -32.21 -7.79 13.45
N THR A 116 -32.66 -7.23 14.59
CA THR A 116 -31.97 -6.14 15.29
C THR A 116 -30.58 -6.57 15.74
N ARG A 117 -30.44 -7.75 16.37
CA ARG A 117 -29.13 -8.26 16.80
C ARG A 117 -28.20 -8.45 15.61
N ASN A 118 -28.70 -9.05 14.53
CA ASN A 118 -27.92 -9.25 13.31
C ASN A 118 -27.51 -7.90 12.73
N PHE A 119 -28.45 -6.96 12.57
CA PHE A 119 -28.20 -5.63 12.05
C PHE A 119 -27.07 -4.91 12.80
N LEU A 120 -27.14 -4.88 14.13
CA LEU A 120 -26.13 -4.26 14.97
C LEU A 120 -24.76 -4.93 14.79
N ARG A 121 -24.71 -6.26 14.67
CA ARG A 121 -23.48 -7.01 14.37
C ARG A 121 -22.90 -6.61 13.02
N TYR A 122 -23.71 -6.57 11.96
CA TYR A 122 -23.27 -6.15 10.63
C TYR A 122 -22.77 -4.70 10.64
N ALA A 123 -23.49 -3.79 11.30
CA ALA A 123 -23.14 -2.37 11.41
C ALA A 123 -21.79 -2.18 12.12
N GLU A 124 -21.56 -2.89 13.21
CA GLU A 124 -20.29 -2.84 13.94
C GLU A 124 -19.13 -3.36 13.09
N VAL A 125 -19.30 -4.47 12.38
CA VAL A 125 -18.28 -4.99 11.46
C VAL A 125 -17.98 -3.99 10.35
N ARG A 126 -19.01 -3.42 9.70
CA ARG A 126 -18.85 -2.40 8.66
C ARG A 126 -18.10 -1.18 9.16
N LYS A 127 -18.42 -0.70 10.37
CA LYS A 127 -17.70 0.41 11.03
C LYS A 127 -16.23 0.07 11.26
N ARG A 128 -15.92 -1.12 11.78
CA ARG A 128 -14.53 -1.56 12.02
C ARG A 128 -13.72 -1.68 10.73
N ILE A 129 -14.32 -2.21 9.67
CA ILE A 129 -13.69 -2.27 8.35
C ILE A 129 -13.36 -0.87 7.85
N GLN A 130 -14.31 0.09 7.97
CA GLN A 130 -14.06 1.47 7.55
C GLN A 130 -12.93 2.12 8.35
N VAL A 131 -12.92 1.96 9.68
CA VAL A 131 -11.83 2.45 10.53
C VAL A 131 -10.48 1.86 10.13
N ALA A 132 -10.44 0.57 9.78
CA ALA A 132 -9.22 -0.08 9.30
C ALA A 132 -8.76 0.50 7.95
N ILE A 133 -9.67 0.70 7.00
CA ILE A 133 -9.38 1.33 5.69
C ILE A 133 -8.81 2.74 5.90
N ASP A 134 -9.46 3.55 6.74
CA ASP A 134 -9.01 4.92 7.01
C ASP A 134 -7.62 4.92 7.65
N GLY A 135 -7.36 4.03 8.61
CA GLY A 135 -6.04 3.84 9.22
C GLY A 135 -4.97 3.44 8.21
N ILE A 136 -5.26 2.50 7.32
CA ILE A 136 -4.35 2.09 6.25
C ILE A 136 -4.05 3.26 5.31
N ASN A 137 -5.05 4.06 4.94
CA ASN A 137 -4.86 5.23 4.08
C ASN A 137 -3.95 6.29 4.73
N VAL A 138 -4.11 6.53 6.03
CA VAL A 138 -3.22 7.44 6.78
C VAL A 138 -1.78 6.91 6.78
N LEU A 139 -1.58 5.63 7.08
CA LEU A 139 -0.25 5.00 7.08
C LEU A 139 0.40 5.02 5.70
N ASN A 140 -0.38 4.73 4.65
CA ASN A 140 0.08 4.79 3.27
C ASN A 140 0.53 6.21 2.90
N GLY A 141 -0.24 7.23 3.27
CA GLY A 141 0.14 8.63 3.08
C GLY A 141 1.44 9.01 3.81
N GLN A 142 1.63 8.52 5.04
CA GLN A 142 2.87 8.74 5.78
C GLN A 142 4.07 8.03 5.13
N LYS A 143 3.89 6.79 4.68
CA LYS A 143 4.95 6.02 4.00
C LYS A 143 5.32 6.62 2.65
N LYS A 144 4.37 7.15 1.89
CA LYS A 144 4.65 7.92 0.67
C LYS A 144 5.50 9.15 0.95
N LYS A 145 5.18 9.94 1.97
CA LYS A 145 6.05 11.07 2.37
C LYS A 145 7.47 10.64 2.76
N GLN A 146 7.61 9.48 3.40
CA GLN A 146 8.94 8.94 3.71
C GLN A 146 9.68 8.49 2.44
N TRP A 147 8.97 7.87 1.51
CA TRP A 147 9.50 7.49 0.20
C TRP A 147 9.99 8.71 -0.57
N ASP A 148 9.17 9.75 -0.66
CA ASP A 148 9.50 11.00 -1.35
C ASP A 148 10.75 11.63 -0.73
N LYS A 149 10.81 11.73 0.60
CA LYS A 149 11.99 12.24 1.29
C LYS A 149 13.27 11.44 0.99
N VAL A 150 13.20 10.11 1.04
CA VAL A 150 14.38 9.27 0.75
C VAL A 150 14.77 9.38 -0.73
N SER A 151 13.78 9.50 -1.60
CA SER A 151 13.97 9.70 -3.03
C SER A 151 14.66 11.03 -3.34
N ASP A 152 14.23 12.11 -2.69
CA ASP A 152 14.86 13.43 -2.78
C ASP A 152 16.30 13.37 -2.25
N GLU A 153 16.54 12.74 -1.09
CA GLU A 153 17.90 12.54 -0.55
C GLU A 153 18.78 11.74 -1.54
N MET A 154 18.25 10.72 -2.21
CA MET A 154 18.99 9.96 -3.23
C MET A 154 19.27 10.79 -4.49
N LEU A 155 18.34 11.64 -4.90
CA LEU A 155 18.51 12.54 -6.04
C LEU A 155 19.56 13.62 -5.72
N ASP A 156 19.43 14.29 -4.58
CA ASP A 156 20.31 15.40 -4.19
C ASP A 156 21.74 14.92 -3.93
N GLU A 157 21.92 13.82 -3.19
CA GLU A 157 23.25 13.36 -2.80
C GLU A 157 23.94 12.56 -3.92
N PHE A 158 23.18 11.78 -4.71
CA PHE A 158 23.72 10.79 -5.66
C PHE A 158 23.31 11.00 -7.12
N GLY A 159 22.36 11.89 -7.39
CA GLY A 159 21.82 12.12 -8.73
C GLY A 159 20.88 11.00 -9.21
N ILE A 160 20.40 10.15 -8.32
CA ILE A 160 19.56 8.99 -8.69
C ILE A 160 18.09 9.38 -8.60
N TYR A 161 17.41 9.36 -9.75
CA TYR A 161 15.96 9.57 -9.81
C TYR A 161 15.19 8.36 -9.26
N PRO A 162 13.96 8.56 -8.77
CA PRO A 162 13.16 7.49 -8.17
C PRO A 162 12.81 6.38 -9.18
N ASP A 163 12.72 6.69 -10.45
CA ASP A 163 12.41 5.76 -11.53
C ASP A 163 13.65 5.21 -12.25
N SER A 164 14.86 5.67 -11.87
CA SER A 164 16.09 5.23 -12.50
C SER A 164 16.44 3.79 -12.13
N ASN A 165 16.76 2.98 -13.14
CA ASN A 165 17.40 1.69 -12.93
C ASN A 165 18.90 1.90 -12.75
N TYR A 166 19.44 1.37 -11.65
CA TYR A 166 20.86 1.45 -11.34
C TYR A 166 21.37 0.15 -10.73
N HIS A 167 22.68 -0.06 -10.81
CA HIS A 167 23.38 -1.15 -10.14
C HIS A 167 24.54 -0.59 -9.34
N PHE A 168 24.64 -0.97 -8.07
CA PHE A 168 25.78 -0.59 -7.25
C PHE A 168 26.76 -1.76 -7.09
N GLU A 169 27.99 -1.56 -7.55
CA GLU A 169 29.06 -2.53 -7.40
C GLU A 169 29.93 -2.18 -6.19
N LYS A 170 29.77 -2.95 -5.11
CA LYS A 170 30.44 -2.70 -3.83
C LYS A 170 31.97 -2.75 -3.92
N LYS A 171 32.54 -3.66 -4.71
CA LYS A 171 34.01 -3.82 -4.81
C LYS A 171 34.70 -2.57 -5.37
N THR A 172 34.10 -1.98 -6.40
CA THR A 172 34.63 -0.80 -7.09
C THR A 172 34.07 0.50 -6.53
N ARG A 173 33.00 0.41 -5.72
CA ARG A 173 32.21 1.51 -5.17
C ARG A 173 31.61 2.39 -6.26
N VAL A 174 31.16 1.76 -7.34
CA VAL A 174 30.61 2.43 -8.51
C VAL A 174 29.12 2.18 -8.60
N ILE A 175 28.36 3.26 -8.80
CA ILE A 175 26.98 3.23 -9.26
C ILE A 175 27.01 3.23 -10.78
N TYR A 176 26.38 2.25 -11.39
CA TYR A 176 26.13 2.17 -12.83
C TYR A 176 24.68 2.52 -13.11
N LYS A 177 24.45 3.31 -14.15
CA LYS A 177 23.12 3.46 -14.75
C LYS A 177 22.84 2.25 -15.62
N LEU A 178 21.63 1.72 -15.53
CA LEU A 178 21.16 0.64 -16.40
C LEU A 178 20.21 1.23 -17.44
N GLU A 179 20.61 1.19 -18.70
CA GLU A 179 19.77 1.63 -19.82
C GLU A 179 19.42 0.42 -20.67
N GLN A 180 18.13 0.28 -21.00
CA GLN A 180 17.71 -0.67 -22.01
C GLN A 180 18.02 -0.05 -23.37
N LYS A 181 18.79 -0.75 -24.20
CA LYS A 181 18.97 -0.36 -25.59
C LYS A 181 17.58 -0.34 -26.24
N GLY A 182 17.10 0.83 -26.65
CA GLY A 182 15.90 0.92 -27.46
C GLY A 182 16.12 0.12 -28.74
N SER A 183 15.21 -0.80 -29.04
CA SER A 183 15.09 -1.37 -30.38
C SER A 183 14.77 -0.22 -31.33
N GLU A 184 15.78 0.23 -32.09
CA GLU A 184 15.59 1.02 -33.32
C GLU A 184 14.75 0.23 -34.34
#